data_AF-A0A385EPA9-F1
#
_entry.id   AF-A0A385EPA9-F1
#
_cell.length_a   1.000
_cell.length_b   1.000
_cell.length_c   1.000
_cell.angle_alpha   90.00
_cell.angle_beta   90.00
_cell.angle_gamma   90.00
#
_symmetry.space_group_name_H-M   'P 1'
#
loop_
_entity.id
_entity.type
_entity.pdbx_description
1 polymer ?
#
loop_
_entity_poly.entity_id
_entity_poly.type
_entity_poly.pdbx_seq_one_letter_code
_entity_poly.pdbx_strand_id
1 'polypeptide(L)'
;MSTREFEAFEAGRRYANTAYLVDLQEMQGDNLLRELVRITAQMNWQLNDLKEQIRQGNVISGQQLALTARQYYEKQLGSLEKTINQANAR
;
A
#
# COMPACT_ATOMS: atom_id res chain seq x y z
N MET A 1 3.92 -13.57 -14.51
CA MET A 1 3.95 -12.10 -14.48
C MET A 1 2.60 -11.60 -14.94
N SER A 2 1.90 -10.81 -14.12
CA SER A 2 0.64 -10.18 -14.51
C SER A 2 0.90 -9.07 -15.53
N THR A 3 -0.11 -8.69 -16.32
CA THR A 3 -0.02 -7.57 -17.27
C THR A 3 0.44 -6.28 -16.60
N ARG A 4 0.09 -6.08 -15.33
CA ARG A 4 0.46 -4.92 -14.52
C ARG A 4 1.93 -4.93 -14.09
N GLU A 5 2.42 -6.09 -13.65
CA GLU A 5 3.85 -6.25 -13.34
C GLU A 5 4.70 -6.01 -14.59
N PHE A 6 4.19 -6.43 -15.74
CA PHE A 6 4.85 -6.19 -17.02
C PHE A 6 4.86 -4.70 -17.41
N GLU A 7 3.73 -3.99 -17.27
CA GLU A 7 3.65 -2.54 -17.55
C GLU A 7 4.56 -1.72 -16.63
N ALA A 8 4.59 -2.04 -15.32
CA ALA A 8 5.46 -1.40 -14.36
C ALA A 8 6.95 -1.66 -14.65
N PHE A 9 7.28 -2.90 -15.02
CA PHE A 9 8.63 -3.29 -15.43
C PHE A 9 9.07 -2.56 -16.72
N GLU A 10 8.23 -2.56 -17.76
CA GLU A 10 8.51 -1.88 -19.02
C GLU A 10 8.66 -0.36 -18.83
N ALA A 11 7.85 0.23 -17.96
CA ALA A 11 8.01 1.62 -17.57
C ALA A 11 9.37 1.89 -16.92
N GLY A 12 9.76 1.13 -15.90
CA GLY A 12 11.07 1.26 -15.26
C GLY A 12 12.21 1.11 -16.26
N ARG A 13 12.09 0.18 -17.21
CA ARG A 13 13.07 -0.01 -18.29
C ARG A 13 13.12 1.17 -19.25
N ARG A 14 11.99 1.78 -19.62
CA ARG A 14 11.92 2.89 -20.58
C ARG A 14 12.48 4.19 -19.99
N TYR A 15 12.10 4.58 -18.78
CA TYR A 15 12.56 5.84 -18.19
C TYR A 15 13.99 5.78 -17.63
N ALA A 16 14.51 4.59 -17.33
CA ALA A 16 15.92 4.40 -16.98
C ALA A 16 16.85 4.31 -18.21
N ASN A 17 16.28 4.29 -19.42
CA ASN A 17 17.05 4.16 -20.65
C ASN A 17 17.55 5.54 -21.12
N THR A 18 18.87 5.68 -21.22
CA THR A 18 19.51 6.93 -21.67
C THR A 18 19.16 7.30 -23.10
N ALA A 19 18.88 6.34 -23.99
CA ALA A 19 18.42 6.61 -25.35
C ALA A 19 17.00 7.21 -25.37
N TYR A 20 16.10 6.73 -24.51
CA TYR A 20 14.77 7.30 -24.37
C TYR A 20 14.80 8.75 -23.88
N LEU A 21 15.74 9.09 -22.98
CA LEU A 21 15.92 10.47 -22.53
C LEU A 21 16.42 11.41 -23.64
N VAL A 22 17.25 10.91 -24.55
CA VAL A 22 17.68 11.66 -25.74
C VAL A 22 16.51 11.85 -26.70
N ASP A 23 15.79 10.77 -27.03
CA ASP A 23 14.61 10.83 -27.90
C ASP A 23 13.55 11.81 -27.35
N LEU A 24 13.33 11.82 -26.04
CA LEU A 24 12.39 12.73 -25.38
C LEU A 24 12.79 14.20 -25.52
N GLN A 25 14.09 14.50 -25.49
CA GLN A 25 14.60 15.87 -25.72
C GLN A 25 14.40 16.32 -27.17
N GLU A 26 14.40 15.38 -28.12
CA GLU A 26 14.18 15.63 -29.53
C GLU A 26 12.69 15.68 -29.91
N MET A 27 11.78 15.15 -29.06
CA MET A 27 10.34 15.23 -29.27
C MET A 27 9.82 16.66 -29.19
N GLN A 28 8.94 17.04 -30.12
CA GLN A 28 8.31 18.36 -30.16
C GLN A 28 6.80 18.27 -30.42
N GLY A 29 6.09 19.34 -30.06
CA GLY A 29 4.66 19.52 -30.34
C GLY A 29 3.79 18.39 -29.78
N ASP A 30 2.90 17.85 -30.62
CA ASP A 30 1.90 16.85 -30.23
C ASP A 30 2.51 15.54 -29.72
N ASN A 31 3.69 15.16 -30.22
CA ASN A 31 4.37 13.95 -29.77
C ASN A 31 4.89 14.10 -28.34
N LEU A 32 5.46 15.27 -28.02
CA LEU A 32 5.89 15.58 -26.65
C LEU A 32 4.70 15.64 -25.69
N LEU A 33 3.59 16.25 -26.12
CA LEU A 33 2.36 16.30 -25.31
C LEU A 33 1.76 14.91 -25.06
N ARG A 34 1.76 14.04 -26.06
CA ARG A 34 1.29 12.65 -25.91
C ARG A 34 2.14 11.88 -24.91
N GLU A 35 3.45 12.07 -24.94
CA GLU A 35 4.36 11.39 -24.03
C GLU A 35 4.21 11.92 -22.60
N LEU A 36 4.02 13.23 -22.42
CA LEU A 36 3.67 13.81 -21.13
C LEU A 36 2.39 13.18 -20.55
N VAL A 37 1.31 13.09 -21.35
CA VAL A 37 0.06 12.46 -20.91
C VAL A 37 0.28 11.00 -20.51
N ARG A 38 1.09 10.26 -21.28
CA ARG A 38 1.41 8.86 -20.99
C ARG A 38 2.15 8.72 -19.66
N ILE A 39 3.18 9.53 -19.43
CA ILE A 39 3.94 9.57 -18.18
C ILE A 39 3.02 9.90 -17.00
N THR A 40 2.20 10.94 -17.12
CA THR A 40 1.29 11.36 -16.05
C THR A 40 0.26 10.29 -15.74
N ALA A 41 -0.35 9.66 -16.74
CA ALA A 41 -1.32 8.58 -16.54
C ALA A 41 -0.69 7.39 -15.79
N GLN A 42 0.53 7.02 -16.18
CA GLN A 42 1.27 5.94 -15.53
C GLN A 42 1.64 6.29 -14.08
N MET A 43 2.11 7.51 -13.82
CA MET A 43 2.41 7.99 -12.46
C MET A 43 1.17 7.97 -11.57
N ASN A 44 0.03 8.45 -12.08
CA ASN A 44 -1.24 8.43 -11.36
C ASN A 44 -1.67 7.02 -10.99
N TRP A 45 -1.48 6.06 -11.90
CA TRP A 45 -1.79 4.67 -11.64
C TRP A 45 -0.86 4.06 -10.57
N GLN A 46 0.44 4.32 -10.64
CA GLN A 46 1.40 3.88 -9.60
C GLN A 46 1.05 4.47 -8.23
N LEU A 47 0.67 5.74 -8.17
CA LEU A 47 0.20 6.38 -6.94
C LEU A 47 -1.08 5.75 -6.41
N ASN A 48 -2.00 5.34 -7.28
CA ASN A 48 -3.22 4.64 -6.88
C ASN A 48 -2.90 3.25 -6.30
N ASP A 49 -1.97 2.51 -6.91
CA ASP A 49 -1.53 1.21 -6.39
C ASP A 49 -0.87 1.35 -5.01
N LEU A 50 0.01 2.33 -4.83
CA LEU A 50 0.63 2.62 -3.54
C LEU A 50 -0.41 3.00 -2.46
N LYS A 51 -1.42 3.80 -2.82
CA LYS A 51 -2.53 4.11 -1.91
C LYS A 51 -3.29 2.85 -1.49
N GLU A 52 -3.52 1.92 -2.42
CA GLU A 52 -4.20 0.66 -2.15
C GLU A 52 -3.37 -0.25 -1.23
N GLN A 53 -2.06 -0.34 -1.45
CA GLN A 53 -1.15 -1.07 -0.56
C GLN A 53 -1.15 -0.49 0.86
N ILE A 54 -1.10 0.85 1.00
CA ILE A 54 -1.22 1.52 2.31
C ILE A 54 -2.57 1.20 2.97
N ARG A 55 -3.67 1.22 2.20
CA ARG A 55 -5.00 0.89 2.72
C ARG A 55 -5.05 -0.53 3.26
N GLN A 56 -4.50 -1.50 2.52
CA GLN A 56 -4.42 -2.89 2.98
C GLN A 56 -3.56 -3.02 4.23
N GLY A 57 -2.42 -2.33 4.30
CA GLY A 57 -1.58 -2.24 5.49
C GLY A 57 -2.35 -1.74 6.72
N ASN A 58 -3.12 -0.66 6.57
CA ASN A 58 -3.93 -0.10 7.66
C ASN A 58 -5.00 -1.09 8.17
N VAL A 59 -5.63 -1.85 7.28
CA VAL A 59 -6.59 -2.90 7.67
C VAL A 59 -5.91 -3.97 8.50
N ILE A 60 -4.74 -4.45 8.06
CA ILE A 60 -3.97 -5.47 8.78
C ILE A 60 -3.52 -4.95 10.14
N SER A 61 -2.99 -3.72 10.21
CA SER A 61 -2.59 -3.09 11.48
C SER A 61 -3.77 -2.95 12.44
N GLY A 62 -4.96 -2.58 11.95
CA GLY A 62 -6.17 -2.52 12.75
C GLY A 62 -6.59 -3.89 13.30
N GLN A 63 -6.50 -4.95 12.49
CA GLN A 63 -6.78 -6.32 12.93
C GLN A 63 -5.78 -6.78 13.99
N GLN A 64 -4.49 -6.48 13.80
CA GLN A 64 -3.45 -6.82 14.78
C GLN A 64 -3.66 -6.09 16.11
N LEU A 65 -4.06 -4.82 16.07
CA LEU A 65 -4.41 -4.04 17.26
C LEU A 65 -5.59 -4.68 18.00
N ALA A 66 -6.66 -5.06 17.29
CA ALA A 66 -7.83 -5.71 17.87
C ALA A 66 -7.47 -7.06 18.53
N LEU A 67 -6.65 -7.88 17.88
CA LEU A 67 -6.17 -9.14 18.44
C LEU A 67 -5.33 -8.92 19.70
N THR A 68 -4.44 -7.92 19.67
CA THR A 68 -3.60 -7.58 20.83
C THR A 68 -4.44 -7.11 22.00
N ALA A 69 -5.41 -6.22 21.74
CA ALA A 69 -6.34 -5.74 22.75
C ALA A 69 -7.15 -6.89 23.36
N ARG A 70 -7.68 -7.80 22.52
CA ARG A 70 -8.40 -8.98 23.00
C ARG A 70 -7.53 -9.84 23.91
N GLN A 71 -6.31 -10.19 23.48
CA GLN A 71 -5.39 -11.01 24.27
C GLN A 71 -5.02 -10.36 25.61
N TYR A 72 -4.89 -9.04 25.63
CA TYR A 72 -4.59 -8.27 26.83
C TYR A 72 -5.77 -8.28 27.81
N TYR A 73 -6.96 -7.91 27.34
CA TYR A 73 -8.13 -7.77 28.20
C TYR A 73 -8.74 -9.11 28.62
N GLU A 74 -8.67 -10.15 27.79
CA GLU A 74 -9.15 -11.50 28.14
C GLU A 74 -8.47 -12.02 29.41
N LYS A 75 -7.16 -11.79 29.55
CA LYS A 75 -6.40 -12.13 30.77
C LYS A 75 -6.87 -11.32 31.99
N GLN A 76 -7.09 -10.03 31.81
CA GLN A 76 -7.50 -9.13 32.90
C GLN A 76 -8.92 -9.44 33.38
N LEU A 77 -9.85 -9.66 32.45
CA LEU A 77 -11.24 -10.06 32.74
C LEU A 77 -11.26 -11.39 33.50
N GLY A 78 -10.54 -12.41 33.03
CA GLY A 78 -10.47 -13.68 33.74
C GLY A 78 -9.83 -13.58 35.13
N SER A 79 -8.88 -12.65 35.34
CA SER A 79 -8.35 -12.37 36.68
C SER A 79 -9.39 -11.69 37.57
N LEU A 80 -10.10 -10.69 37.05
CA LEU A 80 -11.12 -9.95 37.79
C LEU A 80 -12.29 -10.85 38.21
N GLU A 81 -12.77 -11.70 37.29
CA GLU A 81 -13.83 -12.67 37.58
C GLU A 81 -13.45 -13.60 38.75
N LYS A 82 -12.20 -14.10 38.76
CA LYS A 82 -11.70 -14.92 39.87
C LYS A 82 -11.71 -14.17 41.20
N THR A 83 -11.26 -12.91 41.21
CA THR A 83 -11.27 -12.07 42.41
C THR A 83 -12.69 -11.82 42.92
N ILE A 84 -13.63 -11.48 42.03
CA ILE A 84 -15.04 -11.26 42.39
C ILE A 84 -15.67 -12.53 42.97
N ASN A 85 -15.45 -13.68 42.35
CA ASN A 85 -15.99 -14.95 42.83
C ASN A 85 -15.41 -15.35 44.20
N GLN A 86 -14.12 -15.08 44.46
CA GLN A 86 -13.52 -15.30 45.78
C GLN A 86 -14.08 -14.35 46.85
N ALA A 87 -14.39 -13.11 46.49
CA ALA A 87 -15.00 -12.14 47.40
C ALA A 87 -16.44 -12.50 47.77
N ASN A 88 -17.23 -13.01 46.82
CA ASN A 88 -18.62 -13.41 47.04
C ASN A 88 -18.79 -14.75 47.79
N ALA A 89 -17.74 -15.57 47.88
CA ALA A 89 -17.76 -16.86 48.60
C ALA A 89 -17.41 -16.75 50.10
N ARG A 90 -17.18 -15.53 50.60
CA ARG A 90 -16.93 -15.20 52.01
C ARG A 90 -18.15 -14.52 52.62
#